data_AF-A0A7Y9T972-F1
#
_entry.id   AF-A0A7Y9T972-F1
#
_cell.length_a   1.000
_cell.length_b   1.000
_cell.length_c   1.000
_cell.angle_alpha   90.00
_cell.angle_beta   90.00
_cell.angle_gamma   90.00
#
_symmetry.space_group_name_H-M   'P 1'
#
loop_
_entity.id
_entity.type
_entity.pdbx_description
1 polymer ?
#
loop_
_entity_poly.entity_id
_entity_poly.type
_entity_poly.pdbx_seq_one_letter_code
_entity_poly.pdbx_strand_id
1 'polypeptide(L)'
;MLNAGISKAARIADYTVEDFDSLFATNVRGPFFLVQQLLPVLGDGSSIVAVSSAVARTVVGKPDVENPSILAYASTKGAIETLVDRSRSLRHSLQQTRLRGSRTILVAEVHPA
;
A
#
# COMPACT_ATOMS: atom_id res chain seq x y z
N MET A 1 4.38 -9.24 -7.16
CA MET A 1 3.33 -9.13 -6.11
C MET A 1 3.95 -8.63 -4.81
N LEU A 2 3.44 -7.52 -4.26
CA LEU A 2 3.88 -6.86 -3.03
C LEU A 2 2.92 -7.27 -1.91
N ASN A 3 3.28 -8.30 -1.14
CA ASN A 3 2.44 -8.88 -0.07
C ASN A 3 3.12 -8.91 1.31
N ALA A 4 4.44 -8.68 1.39
CA ALA A 4 5.12 -8.61 2.68
C ALA A 4 4.55 -7.45 3.51
N GLY A 5 4.07 -7.76 4.72
CA GLY A 5 3.52 -6.77 5.61
C GLY A 5 3.42 -7.26 7.05
N ILE A 6 3.75 -6.38 7.99
CA ILE A 6 3.55 -6.58 9.43
C ILE A 6 2.52 -5.57 9.95
N SER A 7 1.84 -5.91 11.04
CA SER A 7 0.83 -5.06 11.69
C SER A 7 1.08 -5.04 13.19
N LYS A 8 0.87 -3.88 13.82
CA LYS A 8 0.87 -3.71 15.27
C LYS A 8 -0.37 -2.93 15.67
N ALA A 9 -1.12 -3.47 16.64
CA ALA A 9 -2.19 -2.75 17.30
C ALA A 9 -1.64 -2.09 18.57
N ALA A 10 -1.80 -0.77 18.70
CA ALA A 10 -1.40 -0.01 19.89
C ALA A 10 -2.27 1.25 20.02
N ARG A 11 -2.31 1.83 21.22
CA ARG A 11 -2.86 3.17 21.40
C ARG A 11 -1.95 4.18 20.71
N ILE A 12 -2.49 5.31 20.25
CA ILE A 12 -1.68 6.32 19.54
C ILE A 12 -0.50 6.81 20.37
N ALA A 13 -0.67 6.91 21.70
CA ALA A 13 0.36 7.35 22.64
C ALA A 13 1.44 6.28 22.93
N ASP A 14 1.16 5.01 22.61
CA ASP A 14 2.05 3.87 22.93
C ASP A 14 2.90 3.42 21.73
N TYR A 15 2.67 3.96 20.54
CA TYR A 15 3.54 3.67 19.40
C TYR A 15 4.91 4.28 19.65
N THR A 16 5.95 3.44 19.66
CA THR A 16 7.32 3.93 19.67
C THR A 16 7.77 4.28 18.26
N VAL A 17 8.88 5.02 18.15
CA VAL A 17 9.50 5.31 16.85
C VAL A 17 9.93 4.01 16.18
N GLU A 18 10.48 3.07 16.95
CA GLU A 18 10.94 1.77 16.46
C GLU A 18 9.78 0.92 15.90
N ASP A 19 8.60 0.99 16.52
CA ASP A 19 7.40 0.34 15.99
C ASP A 19 7.00 0.92 14.63
N PHE A 20 6.94 2.25 14.56
CA PHE A 20 6.58 2.97 13.35
C PHE A 20 7.58 2.67 12.23
N ASP A 21 8.87 2.77 12.52
CA ASP A 21 9.95 2.52 11.59
C ASP A 21 9.95 1.08 11.11
N SER A 22 9.69 0.10 11.98
CA SER A 22 9.57 -1.30 11.59
C SER A 22 8.41 -1.51 10.61
N LEU A 23 7.23 -0.96 10.92
CA LEU A 23 6.06 -1.03 10.04
C LEU A 23 6.34 -0.39 8.67
N PHE A 24 6.92 0.80 8.64
CA PHE A 24 7.23 1.51 7.40
C PHE A 24 8.37 0.86 6.60
N ALA A 25 9.40 0.34 7.27
CA ALA A 25 10.50 -0.35 6.65
C ALA A 25 10.01 -1.58 5.86
N THR A 26 9.16 -2.40 6.48
CA THR A 26 8.62 -3.61 5.85
C THR A 26 7.52 -3.30 4.84
N ASN A 27 6.53 -2.48 5.22
CA ASN A 27 5.31 -2.35 4.45
C ASN A 27 5.40 -1.31 3.34
N VAL A 28 6.33 -0.34 3.41
CA VAL A 28 6.43 0.78 2.45
C VAL A 28 7.79 0.83 1.80
N ARG A 29 8.87 0.95 2.59
CA ARG A 29 10.23 1.14 2.09
C ARG A 29 10.68 -0.03 1.21
N GLY A 30 10.54 -1.26 1.72
CA GLY A 30 10.89 -2.46 0.96
C GLY A 30 10.18 -2.52 -0.40
N PRO A 31 8.84 -2.47 -0.44
CA PRO A 31 8.09 -2.44 -1.69
C PRO A 31 8.45 -1.27 -2.62
N PHE A 32 8.68 -0.07 -2.10
CA PHE A 32 9.08 1.10 -2.89
C PHE A 32 10.39 0.84 -3.66
N PHE A 33 11.43 0.41 -2.95
CA PHE A 33 12.73 0.15 -3.58
C PHE A 33 12.70 -1.09 -4.46
N LEU A 34 11.90 -2.10 -4.12
CA LEU A 34 11.69 -3.24 -5.01
C LEU A 34 11.09 -2.80 -6.35
N VAL A 35 10.04 -1.96 -6.32
CA VAL A 35 9.46 -1.41 -7.55
C VAL A 35 10.51 -0.60 -8.31
N GLN A 36 11.24 0.30 -7.64
CA GLN A 36 12.31 1.09 -8.27
C GLN A 36 13.31 0.22 -9.03
N GLN A 37 13.77 -0.89 -8.45
CA GLN A 37 14.72 -1.79 -9.08
C GLN A 37 14.12 -2.63 -10.21
N LEU A 38 12.80 -2.89 -10.17
CA LEU A 38 12.11 -3.64 -11.20
C LEU A 38 11.68 -2.77 -12.40
N LEU A 39 11.54 -1.46 -12.23
CA LEU A 39 11.15 -0.55 -13.32
C LEU A 39 11.89 -0.77 -14.65
N PRO A 40 13.22 -1.00 -14.68
CA PRO A 40 13.95 -1.22 -15.94
C PRO A 40 13.62 -2.54 -16.65
N VAL A 41 13.06 -3.53 -15.95
CA VAL A 41 12.78 -4.88 -16.47
C VAL A 41 11.29 -5.18 -16.61
N LEU A 42 10.42 -4.29 -16.11
CA LEU A 42 8.97 -4.39 -16.32
C LEU A 42 8.66 -3.98 -17.77
N GLY A 43 8.55 -4.98 -18.64
CA GLY A 43 8.11 -4.79 -20.02
C GLY A 43 6.59 -4.64 -20.16
N ASP A 44 6.13 -4.43 -21.38
CA ASP A 44 4.72 -4.28 -21.71
C ASP A 44 3.87 -5.45 -21.18
N GLY A 45 2.69 -5.14 -20.65
CA GLY A 45 1.79 -6.15 -20.06
C GLY A 45 2.22 -6.63 -18.68
N SER A 46 3.33 -6.13 -18.12
CA SER A 46 3.69 -6.39 -16.73
C SER A 46 2.70 -5.74 -15.77
N SER A 47 2.47 -6.38 -14.62
CA SER A 47 1.64 -5.80 -13.57
C SER A 47 2.30 -5.84 -12.20
N ILE A 48 2.11 -4.76 -11.44
CA ILE A 48 2.46 -4.69 -10.04
C ILE A 48 1.16 -4.85 -9.24
N VAL A 49 1.06 -5.97 -8.54
CA VAL A 49 -0.04 -6.26 -7.61
C VAL A 49 0.41 -5.93 -6.20
N ALA A 50 -0.24 -5.00 -5.52
CA ALA A 50 -0.01 -4.72 -4.11
C ALA A 50 -1.23 -5.09 -3.25
N VAL A 51 -0.95 -5.69 -2.09
CA VAL A 51 -1.98 -6.05 -1.13
C VAL A 51 -2.21 -4.88 -0.16
N SER A 52 -3.27 -4.12 -0.43
CA SER A 52 -3.81 -3.07 0.44
C SER A 52 -4.80 -3.66 1.46
N SER A 53 -5.49 -2.82 2.23
CA SER A 53 -6.57 -3.21 3.11
C SER A 53 -7.59 -2.08 3.22
N ALA A 54 -8.87 -2.40 3.47
CA ALA A 54 -9.92 -1.41 3.72
C ALA A 54 -9.57 -0.45 4.86
N VAL A 55 -8.72 -0.90 5.80
CA VAL A 55 -8.24 -0.09 6.91
C VAL A 55 -7.34 1.08 6.48
N ALA A 56 -6.83 1.08 5.25
CA ALA A 56 -6.10 2.20 4.65
C ALA A 56 -6.92 3.50 4.58
N ARG A 57 -8.26 3.38 4.52
CA ARG A 57 -9.18 4.52 4.35
C ARG A 57 -10.11 4.70 5.53
N THR A 58 -10.34 3.65 6.32
CA THR A 58 -11.19 3.71 7.51
C THR A 58 -10.68 2.72 8.54
N VAL A 59 -10.05 3.24 9.60
CA VAL A 59 -9.73 2.42 10.77
C VAL A 59 -11.02 2.18 11.54
N VAL A 60 -11.43 0.91 11.62
CA VAL A 60 -12.61 0.50 12.38
C VAL A 60 -12.30 0.58 13.88
N GLY A 61 -13.25 1.10 14.66
CA GLY A 61 -13.07 1.44 16.07
C GLY A 61 -12.99 2.96 16.27
N LYS A 62 -12.98 3.41 17.51
CA LYS A 62 -12.60 4.79 17.85
C LYS A 62 -11.12 4.78 18.18
N PRO A 63 -10.22 5.00 17.21
CA PRO A 63 -8.81 5.18 17.51
C PRO A 63 -8.66 6.49 18.29
N ASP A 64 -8.64 6.38 19.61
CA ASP A 64 -8.45 7.49 20.52
C ASP A 64 -7.26 7.17 21.45
N VAL A 65 -7.05 8.03 22.45
CA VAL A 65 -5.96 7.88 23.41
C VAL A 65 -6.11 6.62 24.27
N GLU A 66 -7.33 6.11 24.41
CA GLU A 66 -7.69 5.05 25.34
C GLU A 66 -7.78 3.68 24.65
N ASN A 67 -8.10 3.65 23.36
CA ASN A 67 -8.37 2.41 22.62
C ASN A 67 -7.25 2.05 21.64
N PRO A 68 -6.69 0.82 21.72
CA PRO A 68 -5.73 0.33 20.74
C PRO A 68 -6.32 0.30 19.33
N SER A 69 -5.49 0.63 18.35
CA SER A 69 -5.85 0.60 16.94
C SER A 69 -4.64 0.24 16.09
N ILE A 70 -4.86 0.05 14.80
CA ILE A 70 -3.83 -0.27 13.80
C ILE A 70 -3.45 0.96 12.98
N LEU A 71 -3.46 2.15 13.58
CA LEU A 71 -3.25 3.42 12.88
C LEU A 71 -1.96 3.45 12.05
N ALA A 72 -0.82 3.10 12.65
CA ALA A 72 0.45 3.11 11.93
C ALA A 72 0.43 2.11 10.75
N TYR A 73 -0.14 0.92 10.95
CA TYR A 73 -0.33 -0.05 9.87
C TYR A 73 -1.27 0.47 8.76
N ALA A 74 -2.40 1.08 9.12
CA ALA A 74 -3.33 1.69 8.18
C ALA A 74 -2.64 2.78 7.34
N SER A 75 -1.81 3.62 7.96
CA SER A 75 -0.96 4.59 7.25
C SER A 75 -0.05 3.92 6.23
N THR A 76 0.58 2.79 6.56
CA THR A 76 1.41 2.05 5.59
C THR A 76 0.61 1.54 4.40
N LYS A 77 -0.65 1.12 4.61
CA LYS A 77 -1.51 0.67 3.52
C LYS A 77 -1.94 1.83 2.62
N GLY A 78 -2.28 3.00 3.18
CA GLY A 78 -2.52 4.21 2.38
C GLY A 78 -1.30 4.65 1.56
N ALA A 79 -0.09 4.50 2.10
CA ALA A 79 1.15 4.78 1.38
C ALA A 79 1.35 3.83 0.18
N ILE A 80 1.09 2.54 0.35
CA ILE A 80 1.16 1.55 -0.75
C ILE A 80 0.04 1.75 -1.77
N GLU A 81 -1.18 2.11 -1.35
CA GLU A 81 -2.23 2.51 -2.28
C GLU A 81 -1.75 3.70 -3.11
N THR A 82 -1.12 4.70 -2.50
CA THR A 82 -0.57 5.85 -3.22
C THR A 82 0.55 5.43 -4.18
N LEU A 83 1.46 4.54 -3.78
CA LEU A 83 2.55 4.07 -4.63
C LEU A 83 2.05 3.41 -5.93
N VAL A 84 0.97 2.63 -5.84
CA VAL A 84 0.42 1.87 -6.98
C VAL A 84 -0.74 2.61 -7.67
N ASP A 85 -1.44 3.51 -6.97
CA ASP A 85 -2.56 4.29 -7.51
C ASP A 85 -2.16 5.68 -8.06
N ARG A 86 -1.16 6.34 -7.48
CA ARG A 86 -0.66 7.66 -7.90
C ARG A 86 0.56 7.60 -8.81
N SER A 87 1.02 6.40 -9.18
CA SER A 87 1.83 6.16 -10.38
C SER A 87 1.07 6.50 -11.68
N ARG A 88 0.18 7.50 -11.67
CA ARG A 88 -0.49 8.09 -12.84
C ARG A 88 0.50 8.66 -13.86
N SER A 89 1.75 8.92 -13.49
CA SER A 89 2.82 9.19 -14.47
C SER A 89 3.14 7.97 -15.37
N LEU A 90 2.70 6.76 -14.98
CA LEU A 90 2.73 5.53 -15.79
C LEU A 90 1.35 5.20 -16.39
N ARG A 91 0.33 6.08 -16.23
CA ARG A 91 -1.03 5.91 -16.79
C ARG A 91 -1.30 6.92 -17.90
N HIS A 92 -0.43 6.96 -18.90
CA HIS A 92 -0.92 7.34 -20.21
C HIS A 92 -1.42 6.06 -20.88
N SER A 93 -2.71 6.04 -21.24
CA SER A 93 -3.46 4.94 -21.86
C SER A 93 -4.12 3.93 -20.90
N LEU A 94 -5.39 4.16 -20.52
CA LEU A 94 -6.53 3.47 -21.14
C LEU A 94 -7.89 3.71 -20.44
N GLN A 95 -8.91 3.78 -21.30
CA GLN A 95 -10.32 3.74 -20.99
C GLN A 95 -10.75 2.32 -20.55
N GLN A 96 -11.64 2.27 -19.56
CA GLN A 96 -12.55 1.18 -19.22
C GLN A 96 -12.01 -0.26 -19.18
N THR A 97 -11.94 -0.85 -17.98
CA THR A 97 -12.50 -2.18 -17.73
C THR A 97 -13.01 -2.28 -16.29
N ARG A 98 -14.20 -2.87 -16.15
CA ARG A 98 -14.96 -3.09 -14.91
C ARG A 98 -14.09 -3.60 -13.75
N LEU A 99 -14.00 -2.80 -12.69
CA LEU A 99 -13.53 -3.27 -11.39
C LEU A 99 -14.64 -4.11 -10.74
N ARG A 100 -14.52 -5.45 -10.80
CA ARG A 100 -15.34 -6.37 -9.99
C ARG A 100 -14.41 -7.24 -9.14
N GLY A 101 -14.45 -7.05 -7.81
CA GLY A 101 -14.02 -8.07 -6.84
C GLY A 101 -12.88 -7.67 -5.88
N SER A 102 -13.24 -7.55 -4.58
CA SER A 102 -12.40 -7.43 -3.37
C SER A 102 -11.38 -6.29 -3.26
N ARG A 103 -11.78 -5.28 -2.47
CA ARG A 103 -11.08 -4.01 -2.13
C ARG A 103 -9.79 -4.16 -1.28
N THR A 104 -9.02 -5.23 -1.50
CA THR A 104 -7.79 -5.58 -0.77
C THR A 104 -6.59 -5.73 -1.72
N ILE A 105 -6.83 -5.89 -3.03
CA ILE A 105 -5.78 -6.13 -4.02
C ILE A 105 -5.81 -4.99 -5.04
N LEU A 106 -4.68 -4.30 -5.20
CA LEU A 106 -4.51 -3.19 -6.15
C LEU A 106 -3.56 -3.65 -7.25
N VAL A 107 -4.03 -3.65 -8.50
CA VAL A 107 -3.24 -4.06 -9.68
C VAL A 107 -2.96 -2.82 -10.52
N ALA A 108 -1.70 -2.55 -10.80
CA ALA A 108 -1.29 -1.57 -11.80
C ALA A 108 -0.66 -2.30 -12.99
N GLU A 109 -1.17 -2.06 -14.20
CA GLU A 109 -0.66 -2.63 -15.45
C GLU A 109 0.21 -1.60 -16.19
N VAL A 110 1.27 -2.07 -16.83
CA VAL A 110 2.13 -1.27 -17.70
C VAL A 110 1.65 -1.44 -19.15
N HIS A 111 1.26 -0.35 -19.81
CA HIS A 111 0.81 -0.32 -21.20
C HIS A 111 1.71 0.58 -22.05
N PRO A 112 1.85 0.29 -23.36
CA PRO A 112 2.64 1.13 -24.27
C PRO A 112 2.05 2.54 -24.41
N ALA A 113 2.93 3.49 -24.72
CA ALA A 113 2.64 4.91 -24.94
C ALA A 113 1.76 5.17 -26.17
#